data_AF-A0A0C3F7Y0-F1
#
_entry.id   AF-A0A0C3F7Y0-F1
#
_cell.length_a   1.000
_cell.length_b   1.000
_cell.length_c   1.000
_cell.angle_alpha   90.00
_cell.angle_beta   90.00
_cell.angle_gamma   90.00
#
_symmetry.space_group_name_H-M   'P 1'
#
loop_
_entity.id
_entity.type
_entity.pdbx_description
1 polymer ?
#
loop_
_entity_poly.entity_id
_entity_poly.type
_entity_poly.pdbx_seq_one_letter_code
_entity_poly.pdbx_strand_id
1 'polypeptide(L)'
;LSEHSITDTAILIQSNNQGIVSSYGGGCGHNLHVNLAVRQTEIIRTSSNVLYVLKYVQSKLNKVDPIPCGELRPLAKQITDYMQLPEELAQYLHHV
;
A
#
# COMPACT_ATOMS: atom_id res chain seq x y z
N LEU A 1 17.12 -8.06 -14.25
CA LEU A 1 17.43 -7.18 -13.10
C LEU A 1 17.38 -8.07 -11.88
N SER A 2 18.48 -8.23 -11.13
CA SER A 2 18.47 -9.06 -9.91
C SER A 2 17.45 -8.49 -8.93
N GLU A 3 16.36 -9.21 -8.71
CA GLU A 3 15.39 -8.95 -7.63
C GLU A 3 16.12 -9.13 -6.31
N HIS A 4 16.66 -8.04 -5.76
CA HIS A 4 17.07 -8.03 -4.36
C HIS A 4 15.81 -7.92 -3.52
N SER A 5 15.34 -9.06 -3.03
CA SER A 5 14.29 -9.12 -2.01
C SER A 5 14.71 -8.28 -0.82
N ILE A 6 13.89 -7.29 -0.46
CA ILE A 6 14.11 -6.50 0.75
C ILE A 6 13.87 -7.43 1.95
N THR A 7 14.91 -7.77 2.69
CA THR A 7 14.84 -8.56 3.92
C THR A 7 15.55 -7.84 5.07
N ASP A 8 15.24 -8.24 6.30
CA ASP A 8 15.96 -7.83 7.51
C ASP A 8 16.02 -6.31 7.74
N THR A 9 14.94 -5.60 7.42
CA THR A 9 14.90 -4.13 7.51
C THR A 9 13.60 -3.62 8.12
N ALA A 10 13.60 -2.34 8.49
CA ALA A 10 12.41 -1.62 8.89
C ALA A 10 11.98 -0.62 7.81
N ILE A 11 10.73 -0.70 7.39
CA ILE A 11 10.14 0.20 6.40
C ILE A 11 9.13 1.11 7.10
N LEU A 12 9.37 2.42 7.03
CA LEU A 12 8.42 3.43 7.48
C LEU A 12 7.34 3.64 6.41
N ILE A 13 6.09 3.41 6.78
CA ILE A 13 4.91 3.64 5.93
C ILE A 13 4.12 4.80 6.52
N GLN A 14 3.96 5.88 5.75
CA GLN A 14 3.20 7.04 6.15
C GLN A 14 1.80 6.98 5.55
N SER A 15 0.76 7.16 6.37
CA SER A 15 -0.62 7.18 5.92
C SER A 15 -1.40 8.30 6.58
N ASN A 16 -2.27 8.96 5.81
CA ASN A 16 -3.26 9.90 6.34
C ASN A 16 -4.54 9.21 6.84
N ASN A 17 -4.64 7.88 6.73
CA ASN A 17 -5.78 7.13 7.21
C ASN A 17 -5.53 6.65 8.65
N GLN A 18 -5.96 7.46 9.62
CA GLN A 18 -5.80 7.16 11.04
C GLN A 18 -6.46 5.83 11.43
N GLY A 19 -7.61 5.49 10.84
CA GLY A 19 -8.31 4.23 11.13
C GLY A 19 -7.47 3.00 10.77
N ILE A 20 -6.79 3.03 9.62
CA ILE A 20 -5.90 1.95 9.19
C ILE A 20 -4.63 1.89 10.05
N VAL A 21 -4.01 3.04 10.36
CA VAL A 21 -2.83 3.09 11.24
C VAL A 21 -3.16 2.49 12.61
N SER A 22 -4.28 2.87 13.20
CA SER A 22 -4.73 2.32 14.48
C SER A 22 -5.07 0.83 14.38
N SER A 23 -5.74 0.40 13.31
CA SER A 23 -6.12 -1.01 13.14
C SER A 23 -4.89 -1.92 12.96
N TYR A 24 -3.89 -1.46 12.20
CA TYR A 24 -2.63 -2.18 12.06
C TYR A 24 -1.86 -2.25 13.38
N GLY A 25 -1.71 -1.10 14.07
CA GLY A 25 -1.03 -1.05 15.36
C GLY A 25 -1.70 -1.87 16.46
N GLY A 26 -3.03 -2.02 16.40
CA GLY A 26 -3.80 -2.87 17.31
C GLY A 26 -3.89 -4.34 16.88
N GLY A 27 -3.44 -4.69 15.68
CA GLY A 27 -3.60 -6.03 15.11
C GLY A 27 -5.04 -6.39 14.72
N CYS A 28 -5.99 -5.47 14.87
CA CYS A 28 -7.39 -5.65 14.49
C CYS A 28 -8.08 -4.31 14.20
N GLY A 29 -9.09 -4.35 13.34
CA GLY A 29 -9.99 -3.24 13.01
C GLY A 29 -11.46 -3.67 13.10
N HIS A 30 -12.34 -2.72 12.83
CA HIS A 30 -13.79 -2.90 12.98
C HIS A 30 -14.44 -3.77 11.90
N ASN A 31 -13.79 -3.94 10.74
CA ASN A 31 -14.35 -4.68 9.62
C ASN A 31 -13.46 -5.86 9.20
N LEU A 32 -14.10 -6.88 8.62
CA LEU A 32 -13.43 -8.11 8.21
C LEU A 32 -12.32 -7.85 7.19
N HIS A 33 -12.53 -6.93 6.25
CA HIS A 33 -11.57 -6.67 5.17
C HIS A 33 -10.26 -6.07 5.71
N VAL A 34 -10.34 -5.15 6.66
CA VAL A 34 -9.18 -4.59 7.36
C VAL A 34 -8.46 -5.68 8.14
N ASN A 35 -9.19 -6.56 8.83
CA ASN A 35 -8.58 -7.69 9.55
C ASN A 35 -7.85 -8.66 8.62
N LEU A 36 -8.44 -8.97 7.46
CA LEU A 36 -7.80 -9.80 6.44
C LEU A 36 -6.53 -9.11 5.88
N ALA A 37 -6.60 -7.82 5.60
CA ALA A 37 -5.46 -7.04 5.10
C ALA A 37 -4.32 -6.96 6.13
N VAL A 38 -4.64 -6.71 7.42
CA VAL A 38 -3.64 -6.72 8.51
C VAL A 38 -2.99 -8.10 8.61
N ARG A 39 -3.78 -9.18 8.56
CA ARG A 39 -3.25 -10.55 8.62
C ARG A 39 -2.37 -10.89 7.43
N GLN A 40 -2.76 -10.51 6.21
CA GLN A 40 -1.92 -10.66 5.02
C GLN A 40 -0.59 -9.90 5.16
N THR A 41 -0.66 -8.66 5.67
CA THR A 41 0.52 -7.83 5.92
C THR A 41 1.47 -8.49 6.92
N GLU A 42 0.95 -9.05 8.01
CA GLU A 42 1.76 -9.77 9.01
C GLU A 42 2.42 -11.04 8.46
N ILE A 43 1.73 -11.77 7.58
CA ILE A 43 2.31 -12.94 6.89
C ILE A 43 3.51 -12.50 6.04
N ILE A 44 3.35 -11.46 5.22
CA ILE A 44 4.42 -10.92 4.36
C ILE A 44 5.58 -10.42 5.20
N ARG A 45 5.29 -9.65 6.26
CA ARG A 45 6.27 -9.15 7.23
C ARG A 45 7.11 -10.28 7.81
N THR A 46 6.44 -11.34 8.27
CA THR A 46 7.12 -12.49 8.89
C THR A 46 7.95 -13.25 7.87
N SER A 47 7.43 -13.49 6.66
CA SER A 47 8.15 -14.25 5.63
C SER A 47 9.35 -13.51 5.06
N SER A 48 9.34 -12.17 5.07
CA SER A 48 10.43 -11.32 4.57
C SER A 48 11.37 -10.81 5.67
N ASN A 49 11.06 -11.10 6.93
CA ASN A 49 11.72 -10.49 8.09
C ASN A 49 11.79 -8.95 8.00
N VAL A 50 10.73 -8.31 7.51
CA VAL A 50 10.64 -6.86 7.37
C VAL A 50 9.69 -6.29 8.43
N LEU A 51 10.15 -5.31 9.19
CA LEU A 51 9.31 -4.55 10.12
C LEU A 51 8.62 -3.39 9.40
N TYR A 52 7.30 -3.46 9.24
CA TYR A 52 6.52 -2.30 8.80
C TYR A 52 6.19 -1.40 9.98
N VAL A 53 6.59 -0.13 9.90
CA VAL A 53 6.26 0.89 10.89
C VAL A 53 5.24 1.84 10.26
N LEU A 54 3.97 1.65 10.58
CA LEU A 54 2.92 2.56 10.12
C LEU A 54 2.85 3.80 11.00
N LYS A 55 2.94 4.99 10.39
CA LYS A 55 2.85 6.28 11.07
C LYS A 55 1.78 7.14 10.42
N TYR A 56 0.91 7.69 11.27
CA TYR A 56 -0.06 8.68 10.84
C TYR A 56 0.65 9.99 10.42
N VAL A 57 0.21 10.55 9.30
CA VAL A 57 0.61 11.87 8.81
C VAL A 57 -0.64 12.65 8.41
N GLN A 58 -0.69 13.95 8.68
CA GLN A 58 -1.81 14.78 8.23
C GLN A 58 -1.83 14.84 6.69
N SER A 59 -3.02 14.87 6.08
CA SER A 59 -3.21 14.93 4.62
C SER A 59 -2.34 15.98 3.92
N LYS A 60 -2.27 17.20 4.47
CA LYS A 60 -1.45 18.30 3.92
C LYS A 60 0.05 17.98 3.84
N LEU A 61 0.53 17.04 4.65
CA LEU A 61 1.92 16.61 4.70
C LEU A 61 2.15 15.29 3.95
N ASN A 62 1.08 14.59 3.57
CA ASN A 62 1.18 13.36 2.78
C ASN A 62 1.41 13.70 1.31
N LYS A 63 2.64 13.52 0.83
CA LYS A 63 3.02 13.79 -0.56
C LYS A 63 2.30 12.91 -1.58
N VAL A 64 1.60 11.87 -1.12
CA VAL A 64 0.86 10.91 -1.96
C VAL A 64 -0.61 11.33 -2.13
N ASP A 65 -1.16 12.21 -1.28
CA ASP A 65 -2.57 12.64 -1.36
C ASP A 65 -3.03 13.15 -2.73
N PRO A 66 -2.20 13.85 -3.54
CA PRO A 66 -2.61 14.27 -4.88
C PRO A 66 -2.78 13.12 -5.88
N ILE A 67 -2.12 11.97 -5.65
CA ILE A 67 -2.06 10.86 -6.62
C ILE A 67 -3.45 10.24 -6.86
N PRO A 68 -4.23 9.85 -5.83
CA PRO A 68 -5.60 9.38 -6.01
C PRO A 68 -6.54 10.44 -6.62
N CYS A 69 -6.23 11.73 -6.48
CA CYS A 69 -6.99 12.83 -7.06
C CYS A 69 -6.69 13.07 -8.55
N GLY A 70 -5.82 12.27 -9.16
CA GLY A 70 -5.44 12.40 -10.57
C GLY A 70 -4.28 13.37 -10.82
N GLU A 71 -3.71 13.97 -9.77
CA GLU A 71 -2.53 14.82 -9.87
C GLU A 71 -1.26 13.95 -9.89
N LEU A 72 -1.00 13.36 -11.05
CA LEU A 72 0.17 12.52 -11.26
C LEU A 72 1.43 13.38 -11.43
N ARG A 73 2.57 12.84 -10.99
CA ARG A 73 3.89 13.44 -11.24
C ARG A 73 4.22 13.41 -12.74
N PRO A 74 5.18 14.22 -13.22
CA PRO A 74 5.64 14.17 -14.60
C PRO A 74 5.94 12.74 -15.06
N LEU A 75 5.59 12.39 -16.30
CA LEU A 75 5.67 11.03 -16.85
C LEU A 75 7.03 10.36 -16.61
N ALA A 76 8.11 11.14 -16.69
CA ALA A 76 9.50 10.70 -16.44
C ALA A 76 9.76 10.16 -15.02
N LYS A 77 8.84 10.35 -14.07
CA LYS A 77 8.91 9.85 -12.68
C LYS A 77 7.83 8.81 -12.37
N GLN A 78 7.02 8.44 -13.36
CA GLN A 78 6.02 7.39 -13.21
C GLN A 78 6.65 6.04 -13.51
N ILE A 79 6.21 4.99 -12.81
CA ILE A 79 6.58 3.63 -13.15
C ILE A 79 5.82 3.27 -14.43
N THR A 80 6.55 3.08 -15.53
CA THR A 80 5.98 2.74 -16.84
C THR A 80 5.92 1.23 -17.08
N ASP A 81 6.45 0.44 -16.14
CA ASP A 81 6.41 -1.01 -16.19
C ASP A 81 5.13 -1.47 -15.50
N TYR A 82 4.02 -1.41 -16.23
CA TYR A 82 2.71 -1.87 -15.76
C TYR A 82 2.47 -3.30 -16.23
N MET A 83 1.97 -4.14 -15.33
CA MET A 83 1.40 -5.42 -15.71
C MET A 83 0.21 -5.15 -16.63
N GLN A 84 0.19 -5.76 -17.81
CA GLN A 84 -1.01 -5.70 -18.63
C GLN A 84 -2.12 -6.45 -17.92
N LEU A 85 -3.27 -5.79 -17.76
CA LEU A 85 -4.45 -6.44 -17.23
C LEU A 85 -4.80 -7.61 -18.18
N PRO A 86 -4.97 -8.85 -17.66
CA PRO A 86 -5.48 -9.95 -18.44
C PRO A 86 -6.79 -9.56 -19.14
N GLU A 87 -6.93 -9.92 -20.42
CA GLU A 87 -8.08 -9.54 -21.26
C GLU A 87 -9.41 -10.01 -20.63
N GLU A 88 -9.38 -11.14 -19.93
CA GLU A 88 -10.51 -11.73 -19.21
C GLU A 88 -11.06 -10.80 -18.12
N LEU A 89 -10.20 -9.95 -17.54
CA LEU A 89 -10.56 -9.01 -16.48
C LEU A 89 -11.03 -7.66 -17.01
N ALA A 90 -10.81 -7.35 -18.30
CA ALA A 90 -11.15 -6.06 -18.88
C ALA A 90 -12.66 -5.76 -18.83
N GLN A 91 -13.50 -6.77 -19.04
CA GLN A 91 -14.96 -6.65 -18.98
C GLN A 91 -15.51 -6.27 -17.59
N TYR A 92 -14.74 -6.54 -16.53
CA TYR A 92 -15.13 -6.27 -15.15
C TYR A 92 -14.67 -4.89 -14.66
N LEU A 93 -13.93 -4.14 -15.49
CA LEU A 93 -13.48 -2.78 -15.18
C LEU A 93 -14.50 -1.68 -15.52
N HIS A 94 -15.75 -2.03 -15.84
CA HIS A 94 -16.83 -1.04 -16.04
C HIS A 94 -17.33 -0.42 -14.72
N HIS A 95 -16.45 0.33 -14.06
CA HIS A 95 -16.71 1.33 -13.02
C HIS A 95 -15.34 1.99 -12.76
N VAL A 96 -15.08 3.27 -13.07
CA VAL A 96 -15.78 4.51 -12.69
C VAL A 96 -15.51 5.58 -13.75
#